data_AF-A0A3E4NKB4-F1
#
_entry.id   AF-A0A3E4NKB4-F1
#
_cell.length_a   1.000
_cell.length_b   1.000
_cell.length_c   1.000
_cell.angle_alpha   90.00
_cell.angle_beta   90.00
_cell.angle_gamma   90.00
#
_symmetry.space_group_name_H-M   'P 1'
#
loop_
_entity.id
_entity.type
_entity.pdbx_description
1 polymer ?
#
loop_
_entity_poly.entity_id
_entity_poly.type
_entity_poly.pdbx_seq_one_letter_code
_entity_poly.pdbx_strand_id
1 'polypeptide(L)'
;GERGSNAPDLPGKALSSANMAEYLRYMYKTVRKYYGEAIVVTQEVDDIISSPVVKESIINNSDCKILLDQRKYMNKFDAIQSLLGLTEKEKSQILSINMANNPSRLYKEVWIGLGGTQSAVYATEVSAEEYLAYTTEETEKVEVYRLAEQLGGDIEAVIRQLAERRRKKE
;
A
#
# COMPACT_ATOMS: atom_id res chain seq x y z
N GLY A 1 23.60 12.79 15.14
CA GLY A 1 22.60 13.48 15.99
C GLY A 1 21.25 12.95 15.62
N GLU A 2 20.68 12.15 16.52
CA GLU A 2 19.39 11.48 16.35
C GLU A 2 18.28 12.49 16.00
N ARG A 3 17.60 12.25 14.88
CA ARG A 3 16.23 12.69 14.67
C ARG A 3 15.44 11.47 14.24
N GLY A 4 15.24 10.58 15.20
CA GLY A 4 14.10 9.67 15.16
C GLY A 4 12.85 10.54 15.14
N SER A 5 12.14 10.51 14.02
CA SER A 5 10.74 10.90 13.98
C SER A 5 10.03 10.09 15.06
N ASN A 6 9.70 10.75 16.17
CA ASN A 6 8.81 10.19 17.18
C ASN A 6 7.48 9.91 16.48
N ALA A 7 7.27 8.65 16.10
CA ALA A 7 5.98 8.13 15.69
C ALA A 7 5.36 7.41 16.89
N PRO A 8 4.64 8.11 17.78
CA PRO A 8 3.67 7.45 18.64
C PRO A 8 2.42 6.98 17.86
N ASP A 9 2.30 7.32 16.56
CA ASP A 9 1.09 7.13 15.76
C ASP A 9 1.11 5.86 14.87
N LEU A 10 1.74 4.78 15.33
CA LEU A 10 1.58 3.48 14.67
C LEU A 10 0.19 2.90 15.05
N PRO A 11 -0.68 2.57 14.07
CA PRO A 11 -2.01 2.02 14.33
C PRO A 11 -2.01 0.81 15.27
N GLY A 12 -0.95 0.00 15.24
CA GLY A 12 -0.83 -1.25 16.02
C GLY A 12 -1.03 -1.08 17.53
N LYS A 13 -0.56 0.02 18.14
CA LYS A 13 -0.78 0.27 19.58
C LYS A 13 -2.17 0.83 19.90
N ALA A 14 -2.79 1.56 18.98
CA ALA A 14 -4.13 2.12 19.18
C ALA A 14 -5.22 1.04 19.09
N LEU A 15 -5.04 0.04 18.22
CA LEU A 15 -6.01 -1.02 17.93
C LEU A 15 -6.27 -2.01 19.09
N SER A 16 -5.39 -2.04 20.11
CA SER A 16 -5.37 -3.07 21.16
C SER A 16 -6.21 -2.74 22.41
N SER A 17 -6.73 -1.52 22.55
CA SER A 17 -7.62 -1.18 23.67
C SER A 17 -9.07 -1.58 23.38
N ALA A 18 -9.77 -2.15 24.38
CA ALA A 18 -11.17 -2.56 24.24
C ALA A 18 -12.08 -1.40 23.77
N ASN A 19 -11.81 -0.17 24.24
CA ASN A 19 -12.52 1.03 23.81
C ASN A 19 -12.29 1.37 22.34
N MET A 20 -11.06 1.21 21.83
CA MET A 20 -10.79 1.48 20.40
C MET A 20 -11.42 0.42 19.51
N ALA A 21 -11.42 -0.84 19.93
CA ALA A 21 -12.06 -1.92 19.19
C ALA A 21 -13.57 -1.65 18.99
N GLU A 22 -14.28 -1.24 20.05
CA GLU A 22 -15.70 -0.89 19.96
C GLU A 22 -15.94 0.36 19.11
N TYR A 23 -15.06 1.36 19.22
CA TYR A 23 -15.09 2.54 18.36
C TYR A 23 -14.93 2.19 16.87
N LEU A 24 -13.98 1.33 16.52
CA LEU A 24 -13.78 0.88 15.14
C LEU A 24 -15.02 0.16 14.60
N ARG A 25 -15.62 -0.73 15.41
CA ARG A 25 -16.86 -1.41 15.02
C ARG A 25 -18.00 -0.41 14.75
N TYR A 26 -18.16 0.59 15.62
CA TYR A 26 -19.14 1.65 15.42
C TYR A 26 -18.85 2.46 14.14
N MET A 27 -17.59 2.84 13.94
CA MET A 27 -17.14 3.63 12.80
C MET A 27 -17.39 2.89 11.47
N TYR A 28 -17.02 1.61 11.36
CA TYR A 28 -17.30 0.78 10.18
C TYR A 28 -18.80 0.66 9.86
N LYS A 29 -19.65 0.47 10.88
CA LYS A 29 -21.11 0.44 10.69
C LYS A 29 -21.66 1.79 10.24
N THR A 30 -21.08 2.88 10.72
CA THR A 30 -21.53 4.25 10.45
C THR A 30 -21.12 4.68 9.05
N VAL A 31 -19.84 4.51 8.69
CA VAL A 31 -19.28 4.84 7.37
C VAL A 31 -20.09 4.17 6.24
N ARG A 32 -20.40 2.88 6.39
CA ARG A 32 -21.23 2.14 5.41
C ARG A 32 -22.64 2.74 5.25
N LYS A 33 -23.27 3.23 6.32
CA LYS A 33 -24.62 3.85 6.26
C LYS A 33 -24.63 5.17 5.50
N TYR A 34 -23.52 5.88 5.49
CA TYR A 34 -23.37 7.18 4.83
C TYR A 34 -22.62 7.08 3.49
N TYR A 35 -22.59 5.89 2.88
CA TYR A 35 -21.91 5.64 1.61
C TYR A 35 -20.40 6.00 1.61
N GLY A 36 -19.77 6.01 2.79
CA GLY A 36 -18.33 6.17 2.90
C GLY A 36 -17.59 4.85 2.76
N GLU A 37 -16.28 4.93 2.52
CA GLU A 37 -15.38 3.78 2.45
C GLU A 37 -14.37 3.85 3.59
N ALA A 38 -14.21 2.74 4.31
CA ALA A 38 -13.23 2.61 5.38
C ALA A 38 -12.05 1.78 4.87
N ILE A 39 -10.89 2.44 4.71
CA ILE A 39 -9.66 1.80 4.25
C ILE A 39 -8.72 1.61 5.43
N VAL A 40 -8.22 0.38 5.60
CA VAL A 40 -7.22 0.05 6.62
C VAL A 40 -5.96 -0.47 5.96
N VAL A 41 -4.83 0.11 6.35
CA VAL A 41 -3.50 -0.26 5.87
C VAL A 41 -2.69 -0.73 7.06
N THR A 42 -2.15 -1.95 6.99
CA THR A 42 -1.24 -2.50 8.01
C THR A 42 -0.02 -3.14 7.34
N GLN A 43 1.10 -3.12 8.07
CA GLN A 43 2.28 -3.93 7.74
C GLN A 43 2.37 -5.20 8.62
N GLU A 44 1.68 -5.19 9.76
CA GLU A 44 1.66 -6.29 10.71
C GLU A 44 0.27 -6.93 10.66
N VAL A 45 0.14 -8.00 9.87
CA VAL A 45 -1.12 -8.73 9.75
C VAL A 45 -1.52 -9.32 11.11
N ASP A 46 -0.53 -9.75 11.91
CA ASP A 46 -0.71 -10.30 13.25
C ASP A 46 -1.44 -9.31 14.20
N ASP A 47 -1.19 -8.00 14.07
CA ASP A 47 -1.86 -6.97 14.88
C ASP A 47 -3.37 -6.91 14.61
N ILE A 48 -3.78 -7.07 13.35
CA ILE A 48 -5.20 -7.12 12.97
C ILE A 48 -5.85 -8.41 13.49
N ILE A 49 -5.11 -9.53 13.48
CA ILE A 49 -5.60 -10.85 13.93
C ILE A 49 -5.88 -10.86 15.43
N SER A 50 -5.02 -10.22 16.22
CA SER A 50 -5.03 -10.28 17.68
C SER A 50 -6.31 -9.75 18.31
N SER A 51 -7.08 -8.91 17.59
CA SER A 51 -8.33 -8.33 18.06
C SER A 51 -9.55 -8.99 17.39
N PRO A 52 -10.36 -9.77 18.13
CA PRO A 52 -11.56 -10.43 17.58
C PRO A 52 -12.55 -9.45 16.95
N VAL A 53 -12.66 -8.25 17.54
CA VAL A 53 -13.53 -7.18 17.05
C VAL A 53 -13.06 -6.65 15.70
N VAL A 54 -11.76 -6.47 15.54
CA VAL A 54 -11.13 -6.01 14.31
C VAL A 54 -11.25 -7.08 13.23
N LYS A 55 -11.00 -8.35 13.56
CA LYS A 55 -11.20 -9.47 12.63
C LYS A 55 -12.61 -9.51 12.06
N GLU A 56 -13.63 -9.47 12.92
CA GLU A 56 -15.04 -9.51 12.47
C GLU A 56 -15.48 -8.23 11.75
N SER A 57 -15.05 -7.06 12.22
CA SER A 57 -15.55 -5.79 11.70
C SER A 57 -14.85 -5.37 10.42
N ILE A 58 -13.56 -5.67 10.29
CA ILE A 58 -12.71 -5.24 9.18
C ILE A 58 -12.60 -6.33 8.15
N ILE A 59 -12.11 -7.52 8.50
CA ILE A 59 -11.78 -8.55 7.51
C ILE A 59 -13.06 -9.16 6.88
N ASN A 60 -14.02 -9.56 7.71
CA ASN A 60 -15.23 -10.23 7.22
C ASN A 60 -16.17 -9.29 6.44
N ASN A 61 -16.10 -7.98 6.66
CA ASN A 61 -16.93 -7.00 5.95
C ASN A 61 -16.22 -6.30 4.80
N SER A 62 -14.92 -6.55 4.58
CA SER A 62 -14.18 -5.94 3.48
C SER A 62 -14.30 -6.80 2.23
N ASP A 63 -15.11 -6.37 1.27
CA ASP A 63 -15.23 -7.01 -0.04
C ASP A 63 -13.93 -6.83 -0.85
N CYS A 64 -13.35 -5.64 -0.82
CA CYS A 64 -12.08 -5.35 -1.47
C CYS A 64 -10.89 -5.68 -0.56
N LYS A 65 -9.92 -6.42 -1.09
CA LYS A 65 -8.66 -6.73 -0.41
C LYS A 65 -7.51 -6.45 -1.36
N ILE A 66 -6.52 -5.68 -0.91
CA ILE A 66 -5.31 -5.37 -1.66
C ILE A 66 -4.12 -5.88 -0.87
N LEU A 67 -3.36 -6.80 -1.47
CA LEU A 67 -2.15 -7.35 -0.86
C LEU A 67 -0.95 -7.00 -1.73
N LEU A 68 0.05 -6.39 -1.09
CA LEU A 68 1.38 -6.19 -1.67
C LEU A 68 2.20 -7.47 -1.47
N ASP A 69 3.47 -7.46 -1.87
CA ASP A 69 4.40 -8.56 -1.71
C ASP A 69 4.43 -9.15 -0.28
N GLN A 70 4.05 -10.43 -0.17
CA GLN A 70 3.97 -11.17 1.10
C GLN A 70 5.12 -12.18 1.28
N ARG A 71 6.23 -12.09 0.52
CA ARG A 71 7.33 -13.07 0.57
C ARG A 71 7.94 -13.25 1.97
N LYS A 72 7.98 -12.19 2.77
CA LYS A 72 8.43 -12.25 4.17
C LYS A 72 7.56 -13.16 5.04
N TYR A 73 6.31 -13.38 4.65
CA TYR A 73 5.32 -14.16 5.38
C TYR A 73 5.05 -15.54 4.77
N MET A 74 5.86 -16.01 3.82
CA MET A 74 5.72 -17.33 3.17
C MET A 74 5.46 -18.46 4.18
N ASN A 75 6.29 -18.53 5.23
CA ASN A 75 6.21 -19.58 6.26
C ASN A 75 4.93 -19.51 7.12
N LYS A 76 4.22 -18.38 7.09
CA LYS A 76 2.98 -18.14 7.84
C LYS A 76 1.79 -17.90 6.92
N PHE A 77 1.95 -18.09 5.60
CA PHE A 77 0.94 -17.66 4.64
C PHE A 77 -0.36 -18.44 4.77
N ASP A 78 -0.33 -19.69 5.22
CA ASP A 78 -1.52 -20.49 5.48
C ASP A 78 -2.44 -19.83 6.54
N ALA A 79 -1.86 -19.18 7.55
CA ALA A 79 -2.62 -18.42 8.54
C ALA A 79 -3.25 -17.16 7.93
N ILE A 80 -2.51 -16.46 7.06
CA ILE A 80 -3.00 -15.28 6.33
C ILE A 80 -4.13 -15.67 5.38
N GLN A 81 -3.95 -16.78 4.64
CA GLN A 81 -4.94 -17.33 3.71
C GLN A 81 -6.24 -17.65 4.44
N SER A 82 -6.16 -18.39 5.55
CA SER A 82 -7.34 -18.74 6.37
C SER A 82 -8.02 -17.50 6.95
N LEU A 83 -7.24 -16.54 7.44
CA LEU A 83 -7.75 -15.29 8.00
C LEU A 83 -8.54 -14.47 6.97
N LEU A 84 -7.97 -14.31 5.78
CA LEU A 84 -8.52 -13.47 4.73
C LEU A 84 -9.57 -14.20 3.87
N GLY A 85 -9.80 -15.49 4.14
CA GLY A 85 -10.74 -16.32 3.39
C GLY A 85 -10.32 -16.54 1.93
N LEU A 86 -9.01 -16.66 1.68
CA LEU A 86 -8.46 -16.74 0.33
C LEU A 86 -8.47 -18.18 -0.20
N THR A 87 -8.80 -18.32 -1.47
CA THR A 87 -8.73 -19.58 -2.21
C THR A 87 -7.28 -19.95 -2.57
N GLU A 88 -7.02 -21.21 -2.92
CA GLU A 88 -5.70 -21.65 -3.42
C GLU A 88 -5.26 -20.91 -4.68
N LYS A 89 -6.22 -20.53 -5.54
CA LYS A 89 -5.97 -19.71 -6.73
C LYS A 89 -5.43 -18.33 -6.32
N GLU A 90 -6.06 -17.69 -5.36
CA GLU A 90 -5.68 -16.35 -4.89
C GLU A 90 -4.35 -16.36 -4.15
N LYS A 91 -4.11 -17.39 -3.33
CA LYS A 91 -2.79 -17.64 -2.75
C LYS A 91 -1.72 -17.71 -3.83
N SER A 92 -1.94 -18.53 -4.86
CA SER A 92 -0.97 -18.67 -5.97
C SER A 92 -0.70 -17.32 -6.67
N GLN A 93 -1.73 -16.50 -6.86
CA GLN A 93 -1.58 -15.15 -7.41
C GLN A 93 -0.74 -14.24 -6.49
N ILE A 94 -1.06 -14.19 -5.20
CA ILE A 94 -0.35 -13.33 -4.23
C ILE A 94 1.11 -13.74 -4.12
N LEU A 95 1.41 -15.04 -4.14
CA LEU A 95 2.78 -15.54 -4.07
C LEU A 95 3.58 -15.27 -5.36
N SER A 96 2.91 -14.99 -6.49
CA SER A 96 3.55 -14.65 -7.76
C SER A 96 3.95 -13.18 -7.89
N ILE A 97 3.51 -12.32 -6.96
CA ILE A 97 3.81 -10.88 -6.96
C ILE A 97 5.32 -10.65 -7.03
N ASN A 98 5.73 -9.83 -7.99
CA ASN A 98 7.10 -9.43 -8.27
C ASN A 98 8.08 -10.61 -8.53
N MET A 99 7.58 -11.74 -9.05
CA MET A 99 8.43 -12.88 -9.44
C MET A 99 8.86 -12.87 -10.91
N ALA A 100 8.10 -12.22 -11.78
CA ALA A 100 8.33 -12.22 -13.23
C ALA A 100 8.10 -10.84 -13.85
N ASN A 101 8.65 -9.79 -13.23
CA ASN A 101 8.51 -8.43 -13.75
C ASN A 101 9.16 -8.29 -15.13
N ASN A 102 8.53 -7.51 -16.01
CA ASN A 102 9.13 -7.15 -17.28
C ASN A 102 10.36 -6.24 -17.04
N PRO A 103 11.57 -6.63 -17.49
CA PRO A 103 12.79 -5.87 -17.23
C PRO A 103 12.82 -4.50 -17.92
N SER A 104 11.98 -4.27 -18.94
CA SER A 104 11.91 -3.00 -19.66
C SER A 104 10.90 -2.01 -19.08
N ARG A 105 10.25 -2.33 -17.97
CA ARG A 105 9.23 -1.47 -17.34
C ARG A 105 9.50 -1.32 -15.85
N LEU A 106 9.27 -0.12 -15.33
CA LEU A 106 9.36 0.17 -13.90
C LEU A 106 7.95 0.21 -13.31
N TYR A 107 7.59 -0.83 -12.56
CA TYR A 107 6.30 -0.92 -11.89
C TYR A 107 6.42 -1.77 -10.62
N LYS A 108 5.40 -1.68 -9.76
CA LYS A 108 5.20 -2.62 -8.66
C LYS A 108 3.98 -3.47 -8.95
N GLU A 109 3.99 -4.70 -8.47
CA GLU A 109 2.80 -5.55 -8.54
C GLU A 109 2.03 -5.54 -7.21
N VAL A 110 0.70 -5.51 -7.33
CA VAL A 110 -0.25 -5.66 -6.22
C VAL A 110 -1.30 -6.69 -6.60
N TRP A 111 -1.71 -7.51 -5.66
CA TRP A 111 -2.90 -8.34 -5.83
C TRP A 111 -4.12 -7.59 -5.35
N ILE A 112 -5.20 -7.63 -6.14
CA ILE A 112 -6.50 -7.05 -5.79
C ILE A 112 -7.56 -8.14 -5.93
N GLY A 113 -8.31 -8.37 -4.85
CA GLY A 113 -9.47 -9.26 -4.82
C GLY A 113 -10.75 -8.51 -4.47
N LEU A 114 -11.82 -8.79 -5.21
CA LEU A 114 -13.14 -8.19 -5.08
C LEU A 114 -14.18 -9.26 -4.69
N GLY A 115 -14.34 -9.52 -3.38
CA GLY A 115 -15.45 -10.28 -2.82
C GLY A 115 -15.64 -11.69 -3.41
N GLY A 116 -14.55 -12.34 -3.85
CA GLY A 116 -14.60 -13.64 -4.53
C GLY A 116 -15.13 -13.64 -5.97
N THR A 117 -15.50 -12.47 -6.52
CA THR A 117 -15.97 -12.33 -7.91
C THR A 117 -14.82 -12.24 -8.90
N GLN A 118 -13.78 -11.47 -8.55
CA GLN A 118 -12.62 -11.24 -9.38
C GLN A 118 -11.37 -11.10 -8.51
N SER A 119 -10.26 -11.67 -8.97
CA SER A 119 -8.96 -11.51 -8.35
C SER A 119 -7.85 -11.63 -9.40
N ALA A 120 -6.88 -10.72 -9.35
CA ALA A 120 -5.71 -10.72 -10.23
C ALA A 120 -4.54 -9.94 -9.63
N VAL A 121 -3.35 -10.16 -10.19
CA VAL A 121 -2.16 -9.34 -9.95
C VAL A 121 -2.14 -8.22 -10.99
N TYR A 122 -1.98 -7.00 -10.53
CA TYR A 122 -1.96 -5.80 -11.34
C TYR A 122 -0.60 -5.11 -11.21
N ALA A 123 -0.10 -4.60 -12.33
CA ALA A 123 1.03 -3.68 -12.35
C ALA A 123 0.51 -2.27 -12.02
N THR A 124 1.04 -1.67 -10.95
CA THR A 124 0.83 -0.28 -10.58
C THR A 124 2.01 0.55 -11.05
N GLU A 125 1.74 1.53 -11.89
CA GLU A 125 2.69 2.51 -12.37
C GLU A 125 2.08 3.91 -12.24
N VAL A 126 2.94 4.89 -12.01
CA VAL A 126 2.56 6.32 -11.98
C VAL A 126 3.34 7.01 -13.08
N SER A 127 2.85 8.18 -13.52
CA SER A 127 3.60 8.97 -14.49
C SER A 127 4.98 9.34 -13.93
N ALA A 128 5.97 9.52 -14.81
CA ALA A 128 7.32 9.93 -14.37
C ALA A 128 7.27 11.29 -13.64
N GLU A 129 6.34 12.16 -14.04
CA GLU A 129 6.05 13.42 -13.38
C GLU A 129 5.57 13.22 -11.94
N GLU A 130 4.56 12.39 -11.74
CA GLU A 130 4.02 12.08 -10.41
C GLU A 130 5.06 11.38 -9.53
N TYR A 131 5.82 10.45 -10.10
CA TYR A 131 6.93 9.80 -9.42
C TYR A 131 7.97 10.81 -8.92
N LEU A 132 8.42 11.74 -9.77
CA LEU A 132 9.41 12.76 -9.42
C LEU A 132 8.86 13.80 -8.43
N ALA A 133 7.57 14.09 -8.48
CA ALA A 133 6.92 14.99 -7.52
C ALA A 133 6.91 14.43 -6.09
N TYR A 134 6.82 13.09 -5.95
CA TYR A 134 6.69 12.42 -4.66
C TYR A 134 7.87 11.50 -4.31
N THR A 135 8.93 11.48 -5.10
CA THR A 135 10.09 10.60 -4.85
C THR A 135 10.66 10.86 -3.47
N THR A 136 11.02 9.78 -2.77
CA THR A 136 11.72 9.83 -1.49
C THR A 136 13.23 9.63 -1.65
N GLU A 137 13.68 9.18 -2.82
CA GLU A 137 15.09 8.89 -3.11
C GLU A 137 15.92 10.16 -3.10
N GLU A 138 16.94 10.20 -2.24
CA GLU A 138 17.75 11.40 -2.01
C GLU A 138 18.43 11.90 -3.28
N THR A 139 18.98 10.98 -4.08
CA THR A 139 19.69 11.30 -5.33
C THR A 139 18.77 11.99 -6.34
N GLU A 140 17.53 11.52 -6.46
CA GLU A 140 16.52 12.11 -7.35
C GLU A 140 16.03 13.46 -6.82
N LYS A 141 15.79 13.57 -5.51
CA LYS A 141 15.43 14.86 -4.89
C LYS A 141 16.50 15.92 -5.13
N VAL A 142 17.76 15.58 -4.88
CA VAL A 142 18.89 16.49 -5.08
C VAL A 142 19.00 16.90 -6.54
N GLU A 143 18.77 15.98 -7.48
CA GLU A 143 18.73 16.31 -8.91
C GLU A 143 17.62 17.33 -9.23
N VAL A 144 16.39 17.10 -8.76
CA VAL A 144 15.25 18.01 -8.96
C VAL A 144 15.56 19.39 -8.38
N TYR A 145 16.00 19.48 -7.13
CA TYR A 145 16.30 20.77 -6.49
C TYR A 145 17.44 21.53 -7.18
N ARG A 146 18.52 20.83 -7.54
CA ARG A 146 19.66 21.44 -8.24
C ARG A 146 19.25 22.02 -9.61
N LEU A 147 18.39 21.32 -10.35
CA LEU A 147 17.86 21.83 -11.62
C LEU A 147 16.87 22.98 -11.41
N ALA A 148 16.08 22.96 -10.33
CA ALA A 148 15.18 24.04 -9.99
C ALA A 148 15.94 25.34 -9.68
N GLU A 149 17.05 25.26 -8.95
CA GLU A 149 17.94 26.40 -8.71
C GLU A 149 18.44 27.04 -10.01
N GLN A 150 18.74 26.23 -11.03
CA GLN A 150 19.16 26.71 -12.35
C GLN A 150 18.04 27.36 -13.16
N LEU A 151 16.77 27.03 -12.86
CA LEU A 151 15.58 27.49 -13.56
C LEU A 151 14.76 28.50 -12.74
N GLY A 152 15.39 29.18 -11.78
CA GLY A 152 14.72 30.23 -11.00
C GLY A 152 13.69 29.72 -9.99
N GLY A 153 13.80 28.47 -9.57
CA GLY A 153 12.94 27.84 -8.57
C GLY A 153 11.70 27.12 -9.13
N ASP A 154 11.54 27.03 -10.45
CA ASP A 154 10.39 26.36 -11.07
C ASP A 154 10.53 24.82 -11.05
N ILE A 155 10.04 24.21 -9.95
CA ILE A 155 10.08 22.76 -9.75
C ILE A 155 9.19 22.03 -10.78
N GLU A 156 8.06 22.62 -11.19
CA GLU A 156 7.16 21.96 -12.15
C GLU A 156 7.84 21.81 -13.52
N ALA A 157 8.48 22.89 -14.01
CA ALA A 157 9.23 22.86 -15.25
C ALA A 157 10.37 21.83 -15.21
N VAL A 158 11.07 21.71 -14.07
CA VAL A 158 12.12 20.70 -13.87
C VAL A 158 11.57 19.28 -13.94
N ILE A 159 10.47 19.00 -13.23
CA ILE A 159 9.83 17.68 -13.22
C ILE A 159 9.43 17.29 -14.64
N ARG A 160 8.79 18.20 -15.41
CA ARG A 160 8.44 17.95 -16.82
C ARG A 160 9.67 17.63 -17.67
N GLN A 161 10.74 18.42 -17.54
CA GLN A 161 11.98 18.18 -18.28
C GLN A 161 12.63 16.84 -17.93
N LEU A 162 12.70 16.49 -16.65
CA LEU A 162 13.27 15.23 -16.19
C LEU A 162 12.43 14.03 -16.63
N ALA A 163 11.11 14.12 -16.53
CA ALA A 163 10.19 13.10 -17.03
C ALA A 163 10.36 12.86 -18.53
N GLU A 164 10.47 13.92 -19.35
CA GLU A 164 10.74 13.80 -20.78
C GLU A 164 12.10 13.16 -21.07
N ARG A 165 13.15 13.51 -20.31
CA ARG A 165 14.48 12.91 -20.46
C ARG A 165 14.45 11.41 -20.15
N ARG A 166 13.68 10.98 -19.14
CA ARG A 166 13.50 9.56 -18.80
C ARG A 166 12.79 8.82 -19.94
N ARG A 167 11.70 9.38 -20.48
CA ARG A 167 10.97 8.80 -21.62
C ARG A 167 11.79 8.67 -22.91
N LYS A 168 12.75 9.57 -23.15
CA LYS A 168 13.62 9.53 -24.34
C LYS A 168 14.81 8.56 -24.22
N LYS A 169 15.06 8.03 -23.02
CA LYS A 169 16.14 7.05 -22.76
C LYS A 169 15.65 5.59 -22.84
N GLU A 170 14.35 5.38 -22.79
CA GLU A 170 13.66 4.12 -23.12
C GLU A 170 13.54 3.96 -24.65
#